data_AF-A0A1R0WDW6-F1
#
_entry.id   AF-A0A1R0WDW6-F1
#
_cell.length_a   1.000
_cell.length_b   1.000
_cell.length_c   1.000
_cell.angle_alpha   90.00
_cell.angle_beta   90.00
_cell.angle_gamma   90.00
#
_symmetry.space_group_name_H-M   'P 1'
#
loop_
_entity.id
_entity.type
_entity.pdbx_description
1 polymer ?
#
loop_
_entity_poly.entity_id
_entity_poly.type
_entity_poly.pdbx_seq_one_letter_code
_entity_poly.pdbx_strand_id
1 'polypeptide(L)'
;MKIPLSTLADETVLNVDLVAEILDVAPKTVRKWFRENKLPSCNPGGHHRVKAKDLKKFLINKPKRTRVSSYSKSELPLSYKDWAGKSALTGESLGTNVFDGILDFKFYKTSEIARILGVSTATVRLYVSQGKLKSLNSAGHHIVQGKDLKQFMYQRLRV
;
A
#
# COMPACT_ATOMS: atom_id res chain seq x y z
N MET A 1 -11.25 -9.69 -29.32
CA MET A 1 -12.63 -9.17 -29.34
C MET A 1 -13.16 -9.37 -27.93
N LYS A 2 -13.66 -8.34 -27.23
CA LYS A 2 -14.16 -8.53 -25.86
C LYS A 2 -15.47 -9.32 -25.90
N ILE A 3 -15.44 -10.57 -25.43
CA ILE A 3 -16.65 -11.40 -25.27
C ILE A 3 -17.37 -10.92 -24.02
N PRO A 4 -18.61 -10.40 -24.12
CA PRO A 4 -19.36 -9.99 -22.93
C PRO A 4 -19.77 -11.23 -22.12
N LEU A 5 -19.54 -11.16 -20.80
CA LEU A 5 -19.83 -12.27 -19.87
C LEU A 5 -21.31 -12.67 -19.83
N SER A 6 -22.23 -11.73 -20.16
CA SER A 6 -23.66 -11.98 -20.24
C SER A 6 -24.05 -13.00 -21.32
N THR A 7 -23.22 -13.14 -22.36
CA THR A 7 -23.45 -14.06 -23.48
C THR A 7 -22.98 -15.48 -23.19
N LEU A 8 -22.20 -15.69 -22.13
CA LEU A 8 -21.69 -17.00 -21.76
C LEU A 8 -22.73 -17.80 -20.96
N ALA A 9 -22.99 -19.03 -21.41
CA ALA A 9 -23.81 -19.98 -20.68
C ALA A 9 -23.11 -20.37 -19.37
N ASP A 10 -23.87 -20.62 -18.31
CA ASP A 10 -23.36 -20.86 -16.96
C ASP A 10 -22.41 -22.05 -16.86
N GLU A 11 -22.61 -23.05 -17.72
CA GLU A 11 -21.81 -24.27 -17.77
C GLU A 11 -20.53 -24.15 -18.60
N THR A 12 -20.37 -23.04 -19.34
CA THR A 12 -19.18 -22.82 -20.17
C THR A 12 -17.94 -22.81 -19.29
N VAL A 13 -16.98 -23.65 -19.66
CA VAL A 13 -15.69 -23.78 -18.97
C VAL A 13 -14.67 -22.87 -19.63
N LEU A 14 -14.15 -21.92 -18.86
CA LEU A 14 -13.22 -20.89 -19.33
C LEU A 14 -11.79 -21.21 -18.90
N ASN A 15 -10.84 -20.93 -19.78
CA ASN A 15 -9.41 -20.99 -19.46
C ASN A 15 -8.95 -19.68 -18.79
N VAL A 16 -7.73 -19.70 -18.24
CA VAL A 16 -7.15 -18.54 -17.55
C VAL A 16 -7.09 -17.31 -18.44
N ASP A 17 -6.76 -17.49 -19.72
CA ASP A 17 -6.52 -16.38 -20.65
C ASP A 17 -7.84 -15.70 -21.08
N LEU A 18 -8.90 -16.46 -21.31
CA LEU A 18 -10.25 -15.93 -21.54
C LEU A 18 -10.79 -15.22 -20.32
N VAL A 19 -10.61 -15.79 -19.12
CA VAL A 19 -11.00 -15.10 -17.87
C VAL A 19 -10.24 -13.78 -17.72
N ALA A 20 -8.96 -13.76 -18.06
CA ALA A 20 -8.12 -12.57 -18.05
C ALA A 20 -8.60 -11.52 -19.06
N GLU A 21 -8.96 -11.92 -20.28
CA GLU A 21 -9.50 -11.04 -21.32
C GLU A 21 -10.87 -10.46 -20.93
N ILE A 22 -11.78 -11.30 -20.42
CA ILE A 22 -13.12 -10.89 -19.98
C ILE A 22 -13.05 -9.87 -18.84
N LEU A 23 -12.13 -10.08 -17.89
CA LEU A 23 -12.00 -9.24 -16.71
C LEU A 23 -11.03 -8.06 -16.88
N ASP A 24 -10.37 -7.96 -18.03
CA ASP A 24 -9.33 -6.96 -18.33
C ASP A 24 -8.22 -6.94 -17.26
N VAL A 25 -7.69 -8.12 -16.94
CA VAL A 25 -6.62 -8.29 -15.95
C VAL A 25 -5.52 -9.18 -16.49
N ALA A 26 -4.28 -9.01 -16.00
CA ALA A 26 -3.20 -9.92 -16.36
C ALA A 26 -3.49 -11.37 -15.92
N PRO A 27 -3.15 -12.40 -16.74
CA PRO A 27 -3.34 -13.82 -16.39
C PRO A 27 -2.70 -14.23 -15.06
N LYS A 28 -1.58 -13.60 -14.68
CA LYS A 28 -0.91 -13.80 -13.40
C LYS A 28 -1.80 -13.44 -12.20
N THR A 29 -2.66 -12.43 -12.35
CA THR A 29 -3.64 -12.02 -11.33
C THR A 29 -4.71 -13.09 -11.16
N VAL A 30 -5.21 -13.65 -12.26
CA VAL A 30 -6.20 -14.74 -12.23
C VAL A 30 -5.63 -15.98 -11.55
N ARG A 31 -4.40 -16.38 -11.89
CA ARG A 31 -3.68 -17.48 -11.22
C ARG A 31 -3.44 -17.23 -9.73
N LYS A 32 -3.26 -15.96 -9.34
CA LYS A 32 -3.16 -15.59 -7.93
C LYS A 32 -4.50 -15.80 -7.22
N TRP A 33 -5.62 -15.44 -7.84
CA TRP A 33 -6.95 -15.70 -7.26
C TRP A 33 -7.25 -17.18 -7.09
N PHE A 34 -6.80 -18.04 -8.00
CA PHE A 34 -6.92 -19.50 -7.83
C PHE A 34 -6.12 -20.00 -6.62
N ARG A 35 -4.86 -19.57 -6.49
CA ARG A 35 -4.01 -19.96 -5.35
C ARG A 35 -4.55 -19.47 -4.00
N GLU A 36 -5.22 -18.33 -4.01
CA GLU A 36 -5.85 -17.74 -2.82
C GLU A 36 -7.29 -18.23 -2.59
N ASN A 37 -7.79 -19.20 -3.37
CA ASN A 37 -9.16 -19.72 -3.34
C ASN A 37 -10.26 -18.63 -3.45
N LYS A 38 -9.93 -17.49 -4.08
CA LYS A 38 -10.88 -16.38 -4.30
C LYS A 38 -11.83 -16.63 -5.45
N LEU A 39 -11.38 -17.39 -6.44
CA LEU A 39 -12.17 -17.83 -7.60
C LEU A 39 -12.04 -19.35 -7.67
N PRO A 40 -13.13 -20.12 -7.53
CA PRO A 40 -13.04 -21.57 -7.60
C PRO A 40 -12.59 -21.98 -9.00
N SER A 41 -11.64 -22.91 -9.06
CA SER A 41 -11.14 -23.47 -10.30
C SER A 41 -11.11 -25.00 -10.23
N CYS A 42 -11.46 -25.67 -11.31
CA CYS A 42 -11.14 -27.07 -11.51
C CYS A 42 -9.83 -27.20 -12.29
N ASN A 43 -9.06 -28.27 -12.03
CA ASN A 43 -7.76 -28.51 -12.66
C ASN A 43 -7.74 -29.83 -13.45
N PRO A 44 -8.57 -29.99 -14.50
CA PRO A 44 -8.44 -31.14 -15.39
C PRO A 44 -7.09 -31.09 -16.10
N GLY A 45 -6.25 -32.12 -15.91
CA GLY A 45 -4.94 -32.21 -16.56
C GLY A 45 -3.95 -31.10 -16.16
N GLY A 46 -4.05 -30.56 -14.93
CA GLY A 46 -3.12 -29.53 -14.44
C GLY A 46 -3.36 -28.11 -14.96
N HIS A 47 -4.41 -27.90 -15.76
CA HIS A 47 -4.78 -26.58 -16.25
C HIS A 47 -5.97 -26.02 -15.47
N HIS A 48 -5.80 -24.82 -14.90
CA HIS A 48 -6.91 -24.13 -14.25
C HIS A 48 -8.03 -23.80 -15.25
N ARG A 49 -9.25 -24.13 -14.83
CA ARG A 49 -10.50 -23.91 -15.56
C ARG A 49 -11.57 -23.39 -14.59
N VAL A 50 -12.44 -22.51 -15.07
CA VAL A 50 -13.48 -21.87 -14.26
C VAL A 50 -14.80 -21.95 -15.00
N LYS A 51 -15.89 -22.31 -14.31
CA LYS A 51 -17.22 -22.24 -14.89
C LYS A 51 -17.69 -20.79 -14.97
N ALA A 52 -18.37 -20.42 -16.05
CA ALA A 52 -18.89 -19.07 -16.21
C ALA A 52 -19.83 -18.67 -15.06
N LYS A 53 -20.62 -19.61 -14.50
CA LYS A 53 -21.43 -19.41 -13.29
C LYS A 53 -20.62 -18.90 -12.10
N ASP A 54 -19.46 -19.48 -11.86
CA ASP A 54 -18.61 -19.12 -10.74
C ASP A 54 -17.90 -17.78 -10.97
N LEU A 55 -17.54 -17.50 -12.23
CA LEU A 55 -17.02 -16.19 -12.64
C LEU A 55 -18.07 -15.09 -12.43
N LYS A 56 -19.35 -15.33 -12.79
CA LYS A 56 -20.47 -14.42 -12.53
C LYS A 56 -20.66 -14.17 -11.03
N LYS A 57 -20.67 -15.25 -10.21
CA LYS A 57 -20.74 -15.14 -8.74
C LYS A 57 -19.57 -14.33 -8.17
N PHE A 58 -18.36 -14.55 -8.69
CA PHE A 58 -17.17 -13.82 -8.27
C PHE A 58 -17.25 -12.32 -8.57
N LEU A 59 -17.89 -11.92 -9.66
CA LEU A 59 -18.11 -10.50 -9.96
C LEU A 59 -19.12 -9.85 -9.02
N ILE A 60 -20.18 -10.56 -8.63
CA ILE A 60 -21.16 -10.09 -7.65
C ILE A 60 -20.48 -9.90 -6.29
N ASN A 61 -19.67 -10.87 -5.87
CA ASN A 61 -18.98 -10.87 -4.58
C ASN A 61 -17.58 -10.24 -4.63
N LYS A 62 -17.24 -9.52 -5.72
CA LYS A 62 -15.88 -9.01 -5.90
C LYS A 62 -15.57 -8.07 -4.73
N PRO A 63 -14.53 -8.34 -3.92
CA PRO A 63 -14.13 -7.38 -2.92
C PRO A 63 -13.82 -6.07 -3.64
N LYS A 64 -14.61 -5.03 -3.36
CA LYS A 64 -14.33 -3.68 -3.86
C LYS A 64 -12.88 -3.43 -3.49
N ARG A 65 -12.03 -3.18 -4.49
CA ARG A 65 -10.68 -2.67 -4.24
C ARG A 65 -10.91 -1.33 -3.58
N THR A 66 -10.91 -1.29 -2.25
CA THR A 66 -10.55 -0.08 -1.55
C THR A 66 -9.10 0.13 -1.96
N ARG A 67 -8.87 0.96 -2.99
CA ARG A 67 -7.57 1.62 -3.06
C ARG A 67 -7.45 2.23 -1.69
N VAL A 68 -6.53 1.72 -0.87
CA VAL A 68 -6.07 2.46 0.29
C VAL A 68 -5.64 3.77 -0.33
N SER A 69 -6.44 4.80 -0.10
CA SER A 69 -6.22 6.12 -0.67
C SER A 69 -4.80 6.48 -0.26
N SER A 70 -3.88 6.39 -1.20
CA SER A 70 -2.59 7.03 -1.06
C SER A 70 -2.93 8.51 -0.99
N TYR A 71 -2.90 9.06 0.22
CA TYR A 71 -3.15 10.47 0.51
C TYR A 71 -2.53 11.33 -0.58
N SER A 72 -3.29 12.33 -1.03
CA SER A 72 -2.84 13.27 -2.05
C SER A 72 -1.55 13.93 -1.58
N LYS A 73 -0.63 14.21 -2.50
CA LYS A 73 0.67 14.86 -2.22
C LYS A 73 0.52 16.19 -1.46
N SER A 74 -0.67 16.80 -1.52
CA SER A 74 -1.05 18.04 -0.83
C SER A 74 -1.44 17.90 0.64
N GLU A 75 -1.63 16.67 1.15
CA GLU A 75 -2.12 16.40 2.52
C GLU A 75 -1.02 15.91 3.47
N LEU A 76 0.23 15.90 3.01
CA LEU A 76 1.38 15.58 3.87
C LEU A 76 1.82 16.83 4.64
N PRO A 77 2.19 16.70 5.93
CA PRO A 77 2.73 17.82 6.68
C PRO A 77 3.97 18.38 6.00
N LEU A 78 4.19 19.70 6.14
CA LEU A 78 5.39 20.39 5.63
C LEU A 78 6.65 19.61 6.03
N SER A 79 7.61 19.54 5.11
CA SER A 79 8.90 18.90 5.37
C SER A 79 9.61 19.61 6.53
N TYR A 80 10.24 18.84 7.41
CA TYR A 80 10.95 19.34 8.59
C TYR A 80 12.00 20.39 8.26
N LYS A 81 12.67 20.29 7.10
CA LYS A 81 13.65 21.29 6.64
C LYS A 81 13.02 22.63 6.32
N ASP A 82 11.82 22.63 5.75
CA ASP A 82 11.11 23.85 5.35
C ASP A 82 10.52 24.56 6.58
N TRP A 83 10.17 23.79 7.62
CA TRP A 83 9.73 24.32 8.91
C TRP A 83 10.89 24.83 9.78
N ALA A 84 12.00 24.07 9.87
CA ALA A 84 13.17 24.46 10.68
C ALA A 84 13.76 25.81 10.23
N GLY A 85 13.71 26.10 8.92
CA GLY A 85 14.11 27.41 8.39
C GLY A 85 13.14 28.56 8.75
N LYS A 86 11.84 28.28 8.95
CA LYS A 86 10.83 29.29 9.28
C LYS A 86 10.76 29.58 10.79
N SER A 87 10.88 28.55 11.64
CA SER A 87 10.84 28.71 13.10
C SER A 87 12.04 29.49 13.64
N ALA A 88 13.21 29.38 13.00
CA ALA A 88 14.39 30.18 13.35
C ALA A 88 14.21 31.69 13.10
N LEU A 89 13.24 32.09 12.26
CA LEU A 89 12.97 33.49 11.92
C LEU A 89 11.85 34.11 12.78
N THR A 90 10.96 33.30 13.37
CA THR A 90 9.76 33.80 14.07
C THR A 90 9.85 33.76 15.60
N GLY A 91 10.85 33.10 16.19
CA GLY A 91 11.05 33.10 17.65
C GLY A 91 9.94 32.43 18.47
N GLU A 92 9.02 31.70 17.83
CA GLU A 92 7.92 31.00 18.50
C GLU A 92 8.42 29.71 19.20
N SER A 93 7.93 29.48 20.42
CA SER A 93 8.37 28.39 21.28
C SER A 93 8.07 27.01 20.69
N LEU A 94 8.93 26.03 21.05
CA LEU A 94 8.96 24.62 20.61
C LEU A 94 7.76 23.77 21.08
N GLY A 95 6.54 24.32 21.05
CA GLY A 95 5.32 23.65 21.45
C GLY A 95 4.52 23.19 20.23
N THR A 96 4.22 21.88 20.17
CA THR A 96 3.04 21.29 19.53
C THR A 96 2.97 21.14 17.99
N ASN A 97 3.40 22.09 17.15
CA ASN A 97 2.93 22.08 15.74
C ASN A 97 3.58 21.09 14.75
N VAL A 98 4.81 20.60 15.00
CA VAL A 98 5.50 19.70 14.02
C VAL A 98 5.02 18.26 14.12
N PHE A 99 4.63 17.84 15.32
CA PHE A 99 4.27 16.45 15.61
C PHE A 99 2.79 16.16 15.36
N ASP A 100 1.93 17.16 15.35
CA ASP A 100 0.48 16.99 15.16
C ASP A 100 0.12 16.42 13.78
N GLY A 101 0.95 16.68 12.76
CA GLY A 101 0.81 16.06 11.44
C GLY A 101 1.20 14.57 11.39
N ILE A 102 1.82 14.04 12.45
CA ILE A 102 2.22 12.64 12.56
C ILE A 102 1.21 11.93 13.46
N LEU A 103 0.44 10.99 12.90
CA LEU A 103 -0.55 10.23 13.65
C LEU A 103 0.10 9.00 14.29
N ASP A 104 -0.04 8.83 15.60
CA ASP A 104 0.65 7.79 16.37
C ASP A 104 0.33 6.36 15.92
N PHE A 105 -0.89 6.16 15.43
CA PHE A 105 -1.40 4.87 14.95
C PHE A 105 -1.14 4.63 13.45
N LYS A 106 -0.63 5.63 12.71
CA LYS A 106 -0.37 5.49 11.27
C LYS A 106 0.99 4.85 11.02
N PHE A 107 1.05 3.98 10.01
CA PHE A 107 2.31 3.47 9.48
C PHE A 107 2.79 4.34 8.32
N TYR A 108 4.04 4.75 8.40
CA TYR A 108 4.70 5.57 7.40
C TYR A 108 5.71 4.74 6.62
N LYS A 109 5.73 4.91 5.30
CA LYS A 109 6.74 4.30 4.43
C LYS A 109 8.05 5.06 4.54
N THR A 110 9.16 4.38 4.20
CA THR A 110 10.50 4.99 4.14
C THR A 110 10.55 6.29 3.32
N SER A 111 9.77 6.36 2.23
CA SER A 111 9.66 7.57 1.39
C SER A 111 8.93 8.73 2.05
N GLU A 112 7.91 8.45 2.86
CA GLU A 112 7.15 9.47 3.59
C GLU A 112 7.99 10.01 4.73
N ILE A 113 8.65 9.12 5.48
CA ILE A 113 9.60 9.47 6.55
C ILE A 113 10.74 10.34 6.02
N ALA A 114 11.30 10.00 4.86
CA ALA A 114 12.35 10.78 4.22
C ALA A 114 11.92 12.22 3.95
N ARG A 115 10.68 12.42 3.47
CA ARG A 115 10.10 13.75 3.24
C ARG A 115 9.83 14.47 4.54
N ILE A 116 9.21 13.80 5.51
CA ILE A 116 8.92 14.37 6.84
C ILE A 116 10.21 14.87 7.48
N LEU A 117 11.27 14.06 7.50
CA LEU A 117 12.56 14.41 8.07
C LEU A 117 13.42 15.32 7.18
N GLY A 118 13.03 15.55 5.92
CA GLY A 118 13.82 16.27 4.92
C GLY A 118 15.15 15.58 4.55
N VAL A 119 15.27 14.26 4.71
CA VAL A 119 16.49 13.49 4.40
C VAL A 119 16.29 12.56 3.20
N SER A 120 17.38 11.97 2.69
CA SER A 120 17.26 10.97 1.62
C SER A 120 16.64 9.67 2.15
N THR A 121 15.99 8.90 1.28
CA THR A 121 15.47 7.56 1.62
C THR A 121 16.57 6.60 2.05
N ALA A 122 17.79 6.75 1.51
CA ALA A 122 18.96 6.00 1.93
C ALA A 122 19.34 6.31 3.39
N THR A 123 19.28 7.58 3.78
CA THR A 123 19.52 8.01 5.17
C THR A 123 18.50 7.39 6.13
N VAL A 124 17.22 7.33 5.73
CA VAL A 124 16.19 6.66 6.55
C VAL A 124 16.48 5.17 6.69
N ARG A 125 16.89 4.49 5.60
CA ARG A 125 17.30 3.08 5.66
C ARG A 125 18.49 2.87 6.60
N LEU A 126 19.46 3.79 6.59
CA LEU A 126 20.57 3.76 7.54
C LEU A 126 20.11 3.89 8.99
N TYR A 127 19.15 4.77 9.29
CA TYR A 127 18.60 4.86 10.65
C TYR A 127 17.91 3.57 11.09
N VAL A 128 17.21 2.91 10.16
CA VAL A 128 16.58 1.62 10.41
C VAL A 128 17.63 0.51 10.61
N SER A 129 18.65 0.44 9.74
CA SER A 129 19.69 -0.60 9.83
C SER A 129 20.59 -0.44 11.05
N GLN A 130 20.79 0.80 11.52
CA GLN A 130 21.50 1.13 12.75
C GLN A 130 20.64 0.94 14.02
N GLY A 131 19.37 0.54 13.88
CA GLY A 131 18.45 0.38 15.02
C GLY A 131 18.00 1.68 15.67
N LYS A 132 18.33 2.84 15.09
CA LYS A 132 17.93 4.16 15.60
C LYS A 132 16.44 4.43 15.37
N LEU A 133 15.87 3.87 14.30
CA LEU A 133 14.46 3.99 13.97
C LEU A 133 13.83 2.60 13.95
N LYS A 134 12.91 2.35 14.89
CA LYS A 134 12.19 1.08 14.96
C LYS A 134 11.30 0.93 13.73
N SER A 135 11.48 -0.16 12.99
CA SER A 135 10.68 -0.46 11.80
C SER A 135 10.11 -1.87 11.87
N LEU A 136 8.92 -2.03 11.29
CA LEU A 136 8.35 -3.32 10.97
C LEU A 136 8.60 -3.61 9.50
N ASN A 137 8.86 -4.88 9.18
CA ASN A 137 9.00 -5.31 7.80
C ASN A 137 7.64 -5.85 7.33
N SER A 138 7.00 -5.16 6.39
CA SER A 138 5.74 -5.60 5.79
C SER A 138 5.95 -5.81 4.29
N ALA A 139 5.86 -7.06 3.85
CA ALA A 139 6.05 -7.47 2.46
C ALA A 139 7.35 -6.96 1.82
N GLY A 140 8.46 -6.93 2.57
CA GLY A 140 9.77 -6.48 2.07
C GLY A 140 9.98 -4.97 2.10
N HIS A 141 9.05 -4.22 2.70
CA HIS A 141 9.17 -2.78 2.89
C HIS A 141 9.25 -2.42 4.39
N HIS A 142 10.20 -1.56 4.74
CA HIS A 142 10.27 -0.96 6.07
C HIS A 142 9.14 0.06 6.24
N ILE A 143 8.27 -0.22 7.20
CA ILE A 143 7.23 0.69 7.68
C ILE A 143 7.49 1.05 9.14
N VAL A 144 7.24 2.30 9.50
CA VAL A 144 7.49 2.82 10.85
C VAL A 144 6.19 3.37 11.40
N GLN A 145 5.87 3.04 12.65
CA GLN A 145 4.70 3.57 13.31
C GLN A 145 4.92 5.04 13.68
N GLY A 146 3.89 5.88 13.56
CA GLY A 146 3.98 7.31 13.86
C GLY A 146 4.47 7.60 15.27
N LYS A 147 4.07 6.78 16.25
CA LYS A 147 4.59 6.86 17.63
C LYS A 147 6.11 6.73 17.69
N ASP A 148 6.67 5.73 16.99
CA ASP A 148 8.12 5.49 16.96
C ASP A 148 8.86 6.61 16.19
N LEU A 149 8.23 7.14 15.13
CA LEU A 149 8.77 8.27 14.37
C LEU A 149 8.81 9.55 15.22
N LYS A 150 7.75 9.86 15.97
CA LYS A 150 7.73 10.96 16.93
C LYS A 150 8.81 10.79 17.98
N GLN A 151 8.89 9.59 18.58
CA GLN A 151 9.89 9.28 19.59
C GLN A 151 11.32 9.52 19.08
N PHE A 152 11.61 9.07 17.85
CA PHE A 152 12.90 9.30 17.20
C PHE A 152 13.19 10.79 16.98
N MET A 153 12.20 11.57 16.55
CA MET A 153 12.36 13.02 16.37
C MET A 153 12.56 13.76 17.69
N TYR A 154 11.82 13.41 18.74
CA TYR A 154 12.01 13.97 20.09
C TYR A 154 13.41 13.70 20.63
N GLN A 155 13.93 12.48 20.44
CA GLN A 155 15.30 12.13 20.83
C GLN A 155 16.34 12.96 20.08
N ARG A 156 16.08 13.30 18.82
CA ARG A 156 17.00 14.08 17.99
C ARG A 156 17.01 15.58 18.32
N LEU A 157 15.89 16.13 18.80
CA LEU A 157 15.75 17.54 19.19
C LEU A 157 16.25 17.84 20.62
N ARG A 158 16.44 16.80 21.45
CA ARG A 158 16.97 16.92 22.81
C ARG A 158 18.51 16.92 22.88
N VAL A 159 19.19 16.86 21.72
CA VAL A 159 20.64 16.98 21.56
C VAL A 159 20.97 18.41 21.20
#